data_AF-B6W0C9-F1
#
_entry.id   AF-B6W0C9-F1
#
_cell.length_a   1.000
_cell.length_b   1.000
_cell.length_c   1.000
_cell.angle_alpha   90.00
_cell.angle_beta   90.00
_cell.angle_gamma   90.00
#
_symmetry.space_group_name_H-M   'P 1'
#
loop_
_entity.id
_entity.type
_entity.pdbx_description
1 polymer ?
#
loop_
_entity_poly.entity_id
_entity_poly.type
_entity_poly.pdbx_seq_one_letter_code
_entity_poly.pdbx_strand_id
1 'polypeptide(L)'
;RLLEPMRVGRYILPRNSLVTGEGRIQGERLGIGIVQVEHDGTIIPVELAVYDNDGQEGVFIPGSMEANAVKEVAANLGQNLGTSISITNQSAGDQLLSELGKGAIQGVSQYISRKMREEKVHLKSGYTLMLYQNDNR
;
A
#
# COMPACT_ATOMS: atom_id res chain seq x y z
N ARG A 1 0.14 11.40 -15.93
CA ARG A 1 0.87 12.22 -16.94
C ARG A 1 0.35 13.63 -16.82
N LEU A 2 1.19 14.64 -17.07
CA LEU A 2 0.75 16.05 -17.03
C LEU A 2 -0.24 16.36 -18.15
N LEU A 3 -1.33 17.06 -17.82
CA LEU A 3 -2.32 17.52 -18.79
C LEU A 3 -1.97 18.88 -19.40
N GLU A 4 -1.10 19.64 -18.73
CA GLU A 4 -0.60 20.95 -19.11
C GLU A 4 0.89 21.09 -18.73
N PRO A 5 1.64 22.03 -19.30
CA PRO A 5 3.02 22.27 -18.90
C PRO A 5 3.11 22.70 -17.42
N MET A 6 4.13 22.21 -16.70
CA MET A 6 4.36 22.53 -15.29
C MET A 6 5.75 23.13 -15.12
N ARG A 7 5.84 24.27 -14.43
CA ARG A 7 7.13 24.88 -14.09
C ARG A 7 7.66 24.29 -12.79
N VAL A 8 8.91 23.85 -12.80
CA VAL A 8 9.63 23.36 -11.63
C VAL A 8 11.00 24.03 -11.57
N GLY A 9 11.16 24.96 -10.63
CA GLY A 9 12.34 25.83 -10.59
C GLY A 9 12.51 26.59 -11.92
N ARG A 10 13.65 26.36 -12.59
CA ARG A 10 13.97 26.93 -13.92
C ARG A 10 13.49 26.09 -15.11
N TYR A 11 12.97 24.89 -14.86
CA TYR A 11 12.57 23.95 -15.90
C TYR A 11 11.08 24.06 -16.17
N ILE A 12 10.68 23.76 -17.42
CA ILE A 12 9.27 23.63 -17.82
C ILE A 12 9.09 22.19 -18.29
N LEU A 13 8.40 21.39 -17.49
CA LEU A 13 8.01 20.04 -17.88
C LEU A 13 6.88 20.14 -18.90
N PRO A 14 7.01 19.57 -20.10
CA PRO A 14 5.98 19.65 -21.12
C PRO A 14 4.73 18.85 -20.74
N ARG A 15 3.61 19.19 -21.39
CA ARG A 15 2.41 18.34 -21.38
C ARG A 15 2.78 16.90 -21.76
N ASN A 16 2.11 15.92 -21.16
CA ASN A 16 2.32 14.48 -21.30
C ASN A 16 3.55 13.89 -20.58
N SER A 17 4.37 14.70 -19.90
CA SER A 17 5.43 14.19 -19.02
C SER A 17 4.88 13.19 -18.01
N LEU A 18 5.64 12.12 -17.79
CA LEU A 18 5.35 11.15 -16.76
C LEU A 18 5.77 11.74 -15.41
N VAL A 19 4.90 11.60 -14.42
CA VAL A 19 5.17 11.98 -13.03
C VAL A 19 4.87 10.76 -12.19
N THR A 20 5.79 10.41 -11.31
CA THR A 20 5.71 9.24 -10.44
C THR A 20 5.83 9.70 -8.99
N GLY A 21 5.07 9.08 -8.10
CA GLY A 21 5.12 9.35 -6.67
C GLY A 21 4.90 8.08 -5.86
N GLU A 22 5.12 8.19 -4.57
CA GLU A 22 4.87 7.13 -3.59
C GLU A 22 3.43 7.23 -3.09
N GLY A 23 2.70 6.12 -3.14
CA GLY A 23 1.31 6.05 -2.69
C GLY A 23 1.21 5.51 -1.26
N ARG A 24 0.35 6.12 -0.44
CA ARG A 24 0.02 5.66 0.91
C ARG A 24 -1.48 5.72 1.13
N ILE A 25 -2.06 4.61 1.57
CA ILE A 25 -3.48 4.52 1.93
C ILE A 25 -3.64 4.95 3.39
N GLN A 26 -4.56 5.87 3.65
CA GLN A 26 -4.95 6.34 4.97
C GLN A 26 -6.46 6.55 5.00
N GLY A 27 -7.17 5.68 5.72
CA GLY A 27 -8.63 5.65 5.67
C GLY A 27 -9.12 5.38 4.25
N GLU A 28 -10.07 6.19 3.78
CA GLU A 28 -10.62 6.10 2.42
C GLU A 28 -9.88 6.96 1.39
N ARG A 29 -8.61 7.31 1.64
CA ARG A 29 -7.80 8.11 0.72
C ARG A 29 -6.46 7.47 0.39
N LEU A 30 -6.12 7.50 -0.89
CA LEU A 30 -4.78 7.21 -1.40
C LEU A 30 -4.03 8.53 -1.54
N GLY A 31 -3.26 8.88 -0.51
CA GLY A 31 -2.29 9.96 -0.60
C GLY A 31 -1.17 9.59 -1.57
N ILE A 32 -0.69 10.55 -2.35
CA ILE A 32 0.43 10.35 -3.26
C ILE A 32 1.40 11.52 -3.09
N GLY A 33 2.62 11.21 -2.65
CA GLY A 33 3.71 12.17 -2.50
C GLY A 33 4.69 12.07 -3.66
N ILE A 34 5.06 13.21 -4.24
CA ILE A 34 6.07 13.31 -5.30
C ILE A 34 7.22 14.14 -4.76
N VAL A 35 8.37 13.49 -4.55
CA VAL A 35 9.58 14.12 -3.98
C VAL A 35 10.61 14.53 -5.03
N GLN A 36 10.43 14.06 -6.26
CA GLN A 36 11.31 14.38 -7.39
C GLN A 36 10.56 14.21 -8.71
N VAL A 37 10.98 14.97 -9.71
CA VAL A 37 10.59 14.78 -11.11
C VAL A 37 11.86 14.64 -11.96
N GLU A 38 11.76 13.91 -13.06
CA GLU A 38 12.84 13.78 -14.03
C GLU A 38 12.50 14.60 -15.28
N HIS A 39 13.49 15.31 -15.81
CA HIS A 39 13.40 16.02 -17.08
C HIS A 39 14.77 16.05 -17.77
N ASP A 40 14.84 15.50 -18.97
CA ASP A 40 16.04 15.45 -19.81
C ASP A 40 17.28 14.88 -19.08
N GLY A 41 17.10 13.78 -18.35
CA GLY A 41 18.14 13.12 -17.57
C GLY A 41 18.51 13.84 -16.27
N THR A 42 17.82 14.94 -15.94
CA THR A 42 18.03 15.70 -14.70
C THR A 42 16.95 15.34 -13.68
N ILE A 43 17.37 14.94 -12.49
CA ILE A 43 16.48 14.77 -11.32
C ILE A 43 16.33 16.13 -10.64
N ILE A 44 15.07 16.58 -10.50
CA ILE A 44 14.72 17.86 -9.90
C ILE A 44 13.94 17.58 -8.61
N PRO A 45 14.47 17.98 -7.44
CA PRO A 45 13.76 17.79 -6.17
C PRO A 45 12.50 18.67 -6.14
N VAL A 46 11.41 18.11 -5.64
CA VAL A 46 10.12 18.80 -5.47
C VAL A 46 9.43 18.30 -4.20
N GLU A 47 8.38 18.99 -3.76
CA GLU A 47 7.49 18.50 -2.72
C GLU A 47 6.06 18.76 -3.18
N LEU A 48 5.46 17.77 -3.86
CA LEU A 48 4.10 17.87 -4.37
C LEU A 48 3.22 16.78 -3.74
N ALA A 49 2.03 17.19 -3.33
CA ALA A 49 0.94 16.32 -2.94
C ALA A 49 -0.07 16.23 -4.09
N VAL A 50 -0.73 15.07 -4.19
CA VAL A 50 -1.85 14.87 -5.10
C VAL A 50 -3.16 15.22 -4.40
N TYR A 51 -3.98 16.02 -5.06
CA TYR A 51 -5.33 16.37 -4.63
C TYR A 51 -6.35 15.81 -5.61
N ASP A 52 -7.47 15.32 -5.07
CA ASP A 52 -8.60 14.86 -5.87
C ASP A 52 -9.46 16.06 -6.33
N ASN A 53 -10.36 15.85 -7.28
CA ASN A 53 -11.23 16.88 -7.86
C ASN A 53 -12.23 17.47 -6.84
N ASP A 54 -12.35 16.87 -5.66
CA ASP A 54 -13.11 17.40 -4.53
C ASP A 54 -12.32 18.41 -3.68
N GLY A 55 -11.05 18.69 -4.04
CA GLY A 55 -10.18 19.63 -3.36
C GLY A 55 -9.52 19.08 -2.09
N GLN A 56 -9.63 17.77 -1.81
CA GLN A 56 -8.98 17.13 -0.67
C GLN A 56 -7.70 16.42 -1.09
N GLU A 57 -6.73 16.35 -0.17
CA GLU A 57 -5.49 15.62 -0.38
C GLU A 57 -5.76 14.11 -0.51
N GLY A 58 -5.20 13.49 -1.54
CA GLY A 58 -5.32 12.06 -1.84
C GLY A 58 -6.59 11.69 -2.60
N VAL A 59 -6.48 10.64 -3.43
CA VAL A 59 -7.56 10.12 -4.26
C VAL A 59 -8.58 9.39 -3.39
N PHE A 60 -9.87 9.70 -3.54
CA PHE A 60 -10.92 9.00 -2.82
C PHE A 60 -11.04 7.55 -3.29
N ILE A 61 -10.92 6.61 -2.34
CA ILE A 61 -10.93 5.17 -2.55
C ILE A 61 -11.93 4.49 -1.60
N PRO A 62 -13.24 4.55 -1.93
CA PRO A 62 -14.29 4.06 -1.04
C PRO A 62 -14.16 2.56 -0.77
N GLY A 63 -14.52 2.12 0.44
CA GLY A 63 -14.55 0.69 0.78
C GLY A 63 -13.18 0.08 1.11
N SER A 64 -12.12 0.88 1.10
CA SER A 64 -10.75 0.42 1.38
C SER A 64 -10.58 0.01 2.84
N MET A 65 -11.16 0.75 3.77
CA MET A 65 -11.12 0.44 5.20
C MET A 65 -11.78 -0.90 5.53
N GLU A 66 -12.95 -1.19 4.96
CA GLU A 66 -13.68 -2.43 5.15
C GLU A 66 -12.89 -3.61 4.59
N ALA A 67 -12.33 -3.45 3.39
CA ALA A 67 -11.48 -4.48 2.77
C ALA A 67 -10.22 -4.75 3.60
N ASN A 68 -9.61 -3.70 4.18
CA ASN A 68 -8.45 -3.81 5.05
C ASN A 68 -8.80 -4.49 6.38
N ALA A 69 -9.90 -4.12 7.02
CA ALA A 69 -10.38 -4.73 8.26
C ALA A 69 -10.67 -6.22 8.08
N VAL A 70 -11.32 -6.62 6.98
CA VAL A 70 -11.57 -8.04 6.67
C VAL A 70 -10.26 -8.81 6.49
N LYS A 71 -9.29 -8.25 5.76
CA LYS A 71 -7.96 -8.87 5.60
C LYS A 71 -7.23 -9.02 6.93
N GLU A 72 -7.29 -8.02 7.80
CA GLU A 72 -6.67 -8.05 9.13
C GLU A 72 -7.31 -9.12 10.02
N VAL A 73 -8.64 -9.18 10.07
CA VAL A 73 -9.37 -10.23 10.82
C VAL A 73 -9.02 -11.63 10.29
N ALA A 74 -9.00 -11.83 8.97
CA ALA A 74 -8.62 -13.10 8.37
C ALA A 74 -7.16 -13.47 8.67
N ALA A 75 -6.23 -12.51 8.63
CA ALA A 75 -4.83 -12.73 8.97
C ALA A 75 -4.64 -13.09 10.45
N ASN A 76 -5.32 -12.39 11.36
CA ASN A 76 -5.30 -12.68 12.79
C ASN A 76 -5.94 -14.04 13.11
N LEU A 77 -7.05 -14.39 12.45
CA LEU A 77 -7.66 -15.71 12.60
C LEU A 77 -6.75 -16.81 12.05
N GLY A 78 -6.10 -16.61 10.91
CA GLY A 78 -5.14 -17.56 10.34
C GLY A 78 -3.88 -17.77 11.21
N GLN A 79 -3.46 -16.75 11.96
CA GLN A 79 -2.39 -16.89 12.96
C GLN A 79 -2.87 -17.64 14.21
N ASN A 80 -4.10 -17.41 14.67
CA ASN A 80 -4.64 -18.01 15.89
C ASN A 80 -5.14 -19.46 15.70
N LEU A 81 -5.63 -19.82 14.51
CA LEU A 81 -5.99 -21.20 14.19
C LEU A 81 -4.78 -22.15 14.06
N GLY A 82 -3.56 -21.61 14.03
CA GLY A 82 -2.31 -22.38 14.13
C GLY A 82 -1.89 -22.72 15.55
N THR A 83 -2.56 -22.19 16.59
CA THR A 83 -2.15 -22.36 18.00
C THR A 83 -3.26 -22.81 18.96
N SER A 84 -4.52 -22.87 18.53
CA SER A 84 -5.61 -23.40 19.37
C SER A 84 -5.99 -24.84 19.01
N ILE A 85 -5.08 -25.78 19.24
CA ILE A 85 -5.51 -27.16 19.53
C ILE A 85 -5.62 -27.23 21.05
N SER A 86 -6.81 -26.96 21.58
CA SER A 86 -7.15 -27.41 22.93
C SER A 86 -7.25 -28.93 22.89
N ILE A 87 -6.09 -29.55 23.09
CA ILE A 87 -5.89 -30.97 23.34
C ILE A 87 -6.73 -31.30 24.59
N THR A 88 -7.85 -31.99 24.39
CA THR A 88 -8.54 -32.66 25.50
C THR A 88 -7.59 -33.68 26.11
N ASN A 89 -7.44 -33.58 27.43
CA ASN A 89 -6.52 -34.35 28.25
C ASN A 89 -6.41 -35.84 27.89
N GLN A 90 -5.15 -36.25 27.73
CA GLN A 90 -4.56 -37.47 28.26
C GLN A 90 -4.98 -38.82 27.66
N SER A 91 -4.20 -39.28 26.68
CA SER A 91 -3.54 -40.59 26.80
C SER A 91 -2.19 -40.58 26.06
N ALA A 92 -1.17 -41.10 26.74
CA ALA A 92 0.26 -40.90 26.49
C ALA A 92 0.85 -41.75 25.35
N GLY A 93 0.18 -41.85 24.19
CA GLY A 93 0.63 -42.67 23.05
C GLY A 93 1.05 -41.90 21.78
N ASP A 94 0.52 -40.70 21.55
CA ASP A 94 0.65 -40.00 20.26
C ASP A 94 1.67 -38.84 20.26
N GLN A 95 2.48 -38.70 21.32
CA GLN A 95 3.41 -37.58 21.46
C GLN A 95 4.53 -37.56 20.41
N LEU A 96 4.83 -38.70 19.77
CA LEU A 96 5.93 -38.82 18.80
C LEU A 96 5.58 -38.37 17.37
N LEU A 97 4.31 -38.36 16.98
CA LEU A 97 3.88 -37.89 15.65
C LEU A 97 3.82 -36.36 15.55
N SER A 98 3.88 -35.68 16.70
CA SER A 98 3.75 -34.23 16.78
C SER A 98 5.07 -33.47 16.55
N GLU A 99 6.23 -34.15 16.63
CA GLU A 99 7.54 -33.49 16.55
C GLU A 99 8.13 -33.46 15.13
N LEU A 100 7.72 -34.39 14.25
CA LEU A 100 8.24 -34.46 12.88
C LEU A 100 7.40 -33.68 11.85
N GLY A 101 6.16 -33.29 12.18
CA GLY A 101 5.31 -32.46 11.32
C GLY A 101 5.57 -30.94 11.45
N LYS A 102 6.25 -30.51 12.52
CA LYS A 102 6.43 -29.07 12.85
C LYS A 102 7.62 -28.41 12.18
N GLY A 103 8.59 -29.18 11.67
CA GLY A 103 9.87 -28.67 11.19
C GLY A 103 9.86 -28.00 9.81
N ALA A 104 8.81 -28.18 9.00
CA ALA A 104 8.79 -27.70 7.61
C ALA A 104 7.99 -26.40 7.39
N ILE A 105 7.21 -25.91 8.37
CA ILE A 105 6.15 -24.90 8.12
C ILE A 105 6.49 -23.49 8.66
N GLN A 106 7.58 -23.31 9.41
CA GLN A 106 7.88 -22.01 10.04
C GLN A 106 8.43 -20.92 9.11
N GLY A 107 8.97 -21.25 7.92
CA GLY A 107 9.60 -20.26 7.04
C GLY A 107 8.65 -19.56 6.05
N VAL A 108 7.58 -20.23 5.64
CA VAL A 108 6.74 -19.76 4.51
C VAL A 108 5.55 -18.90 5.00
N SER A 109 5.05 -19.14 6.22
CA SER A 109 3.83 -18.47 6.71
C SER A 109 4.01 -16.96 6.90
N GLN A 110 5.16 -16.49 7.41
CA GLN A 110 5.36 -15.06 7.67
C GLN A 110 5.39 -14.21 6.40
N TYR A 111 6.00 -14.70 5.32
CA TYR A 111 6.02 -14.01 4.03
C TYR A 111 4.61 -13.93 3.42
N ILE A 112 3.83 -15.02 3.51
CA ILE A 112 2.44 -15.05 3.05
C ILE A 112 1.58 -14.09 3.88
N SER A 113 1.69 -14.09 5.21
CA SER A 113 0.96 -13.17 6.08
C SER A 113 1.32 -11.69 5.86
N ARG A 114 2.55 -11.37 5.40
CA ARG A 114 2.92 -10.01 4.99
C ARG A 114 2.29 -9.64 3.65
N LYS A 115 2.39 -10.53 2.65
CA LYS A 115 1.80 -10.32 1.32
C LYS A 115 0.27 -10.20 1.34
N MET A 116 -0.41 -10.90 2.25
CA MET A 116 -1.87 -10.79 2.42
C MET A 116 -2.32 -9.49 3.10
N ARG A 117 -1.45 -8.86 3.90
CA ARG A 117 -1.69 -7.56 4.52
C ARG A 117 -1.42 -6.37 3.59
N GLU A 118 -0.84 -6.63 2.41
CA GLU A 118 -0.62 -5.57 1.44
C GLU A 118 -1.97 -5.05 0.91
N GLU A 119 -2.24 -3.79 1.19
CA GLU A 119 -3.42 -3.09 0.75
C GLU A 119 -3.28 -2.78 -0.75
N LYS A 120 -4.30 -3.15 -1.52
CA LYS A 120 -4.31 -2.98 -2.97
C LYS A 120 -5.56 -2.21 -3.33
N VAL A 121 -5.38 -1.10 -4.02
CA VAL A 121 -6.46 -0.29 -4.57
C VAL A 121 -6.37 -0.27 -6.07
N HIS A 122 -7.52 -0.36 -6.72
CA HIS A 122 -7.63 -0.27 -8.17
C HIS A 122 -8.13 1.12 -8.54
N LEU A 123 -7.27 1.93 -9.13
CA LEU A 123 -7.65 3.21 -9.70
C LEU A 123 -8.00 3.05 -11.18
N LYS A 124 -9.05 3.73 -11.63
CA LYS A 124 -9.36 3.82 -13.06
C LYS A 124 -8.29 4.64 -13.76
N SER A 125 -7.89 4.20 -14.95
CA SER A 125 -7.03 5.00 -15.83
C SER A 125 -7.75 6.28 -16.27
N GLY A 126 -6.98 7.34 -16.54
CA GLY A 126 -7.53 8.63 -16.99
C GLY A 126 -8.22 9.44 -15.90
N TYR A 127 -8.08 9.06 -14.63
CA TYR A 127 -8.55 9.85 -13.51
C TYR A 127 -7.76 11.16 -13.43
N THR A 128 -8.44 12.29 -13.58
CA THR A 128 -7.83 13.62 -13.49
C THR A 128 -7.62 13.98 -12.03
N LEU A 129 -6.46 14.56 -11.74
CA LEU A 129 -6.03 14.93 -10.40
C LEU A 129 -5.29 16.26 -10.47
N MET A 130 -5.13 16.90 -9.32
CA MET A 130 -4.35 18.12 -9.17
C MET A 130 -3.04 17.82 -8.48
N LEU A 131 -1.98 18.52 -8.90
CA LEU A 131 -0.72 18.57 -8.17
C LEU A 131 -0.70 19.85 -7.35
N TYR A 132 -0.42 19.74 -6.06
CA TYR A 132 -0.37 20.86 -5.13
C TYR A 132 0.97 20.90 -4.43
N GLN A 133 1.56 22.09 -4.32
CA GLN A 133 2.78 22.34 -3.58
C GLN A 133 2.40 23.00 -2.25
N ASN A 134 2.61 22.30 -1.13
CA ASN A 134 2.23 22.80 0.21
C ASN A 134 3.02 24.05 0.61
N ASP A 135 4.31 24.12 0.28
CA ASP A 135 5.18 25.25 0.60
C ASP A 135 5.70 25.94 -0.66
N ASN A 136 5.27 27.19 -0.86
CA ASN A 136 5.70 28.11 -1.92
C ASN A 136 7.05 28.80 -1.57
N ARG A 137 8.07 28.04 -1.14
CA ARG A 137 9.42 28.60 -0.94
C ARG A 137 10.29 28.48 -2.18
#